data_AF-A0A928FJR8-F1
#
_entry.id   AF-A0A928FJR8-F1
#
_cell.length_a   1.000
_cell.length_b   1.000
_cell.length_c   1.000
_cell.angle_alpha   90.00
_cell.angle_beta   90.00
_cell.angle_gamma   90.00
#
_symmetry.space_group_name_H-M   'P 1'
#
loop_
_entity.id
_entity.type
_entity.pdbx_description
1 polymer ?
#
loop_
_entity_poly.entity_id
_entity_poly.type
_entity_poly.pdbx_seq_one_letter_code
_entity_poly.pdbx_strand_id
1 'polypeptide(L)'
;MPNPTIPENIVVHLGAPDDDAENVTVSFPDYIKNVASSEIYPTWPEEALKANILAQISVALNRVYTEYYRSRGKPFDITSSTAYDQSFVYQRDIYENISDLVDEIFNDYLRRDGFIEPLYATFCDGVEVSCDGLSQWGSVTAANNGNSAIEILRRYYGNDVEIVFNA
;
A
#
# COMPACT_ATOMS: atom_id res chain seq x y z
N MET A 1 15.87 14.83 -7.53
CA MET A 1 15.50 13.47 -7.96
C MET A 1 14.32 13.59 -8.92
N PRO A 2 14.17 12.72 -9.92
CA PRO A 2 12.95 12.71 -10.73
C PRO A 2 11.71 12.43 -9.86
N ASN A 3 10.55 12.86 -10.34
CA ASN A 3 9.28 12.50 -9.71
C ASN A 3 9.12 10.96 -9.70
N PRO A 4 8.54 10.38 -8.65
CA PRO A 4 8.21 8.96 -8.63
C PRO A 4 7.27 8.60 -9.78
N THR A 5 7.54 7.45 -10.42
CA THR A 5 6.71 6.84 -11.46
C THR A 5 6.39 5.41 -11.04
N ILE A 6 5.21 4.91 -11.39
CA ILE A 6 4.86 3.51 -11.07
C ILE A 6 5.78 2.56 -11.84
N PRO A 7 6.45 1.62 -11.16
CA PRO A 7 7.26 0.61 -11.84
C PRO A 7 6.36 -0.40 -12.55
N GLU A 8 6.84 -0.95 -13.67
CA GLU A 8 6.13 -2.02 -14.37
C GLU A 8 6.00 -3.27 -13.49
N ASN A 9 7.09 -3.62 -12.80
CA ASN A 9 7.19 -4.82 -11.97
C ASN A 9 7.78 -4.50 -10.59
N ILE A 10 7.50 -5.36 -9.62
CA ILE A 10 8.08 -5.35 -8.28
C ILE A 10 8.60 -6.74 -7.91
N VAL A 11 9.79 -6.79 -7.30
CA VAL A 11 10.40 -8.03 -6.81
C VAL A 11 10.07 -8.22 -5.34
N VAL A 12 9.25 -9.23 -5.03
CA VAL A 12 8.80 -9.57 -3.68
C VAL A 12 9.63 -10.73 -3.13
N HIS A 13 10.20 -10.54 -1.94
CA HIS A 13 10.86 -11.61 -1.19
C HIS A 13 9.86 -12.32 -0.28
N LEU A 14 9.72 -13.65 -0.43
CA LEU A 14 8.69 -14.46 0.24
C LEU A 14 9.04 -14.84 1.70
N GLY A 15 9.71 -13.95 2.43
CA GLY A 15 10.19 -14.19 3.80
C GLY A 15 10.62 -12.90 4.49
N ALA A 16 11.21 -13.00 5.69
CA ALA A 16 11.87 -11.85 6.31
C ALA A 16 13.13 -11.45 5.52
N PRO A 17 13.66 -10.21 5.66
CA PRO A 17 14.71 -9.71 4.76
C PRO A 17 16.00 -10.54 4.69
N ASP A 18 16.30 -11.33 5.72
CA ASP A 18 17.50 -12.18 5.84
C ASP A 18 17.20 -13.68 5.72
N ASP A 19 15.94 -14.06 5.47
CA ASP A 19 15.56 -15.45 5.31
C ASP A 19 16.01 -16.00 3.95
N ASP A 20 16.25 -17.31 3.89
CA ASP A 20 16.44 -18.02 2.63
C ASP A 20 15.07 -18.32 1.98
N ALA A 21 14.50 -17.28 1.36
CA ALA A 21 13.20 -17.34 0.69
C ALA A 21 13.29 -16.92 -0.78
N GLU A 22 12.32 -17.39 -1.57
CA GLU A 22 12.24 -17.08 -3.00
C GLU A 22 11.95 -15.60 -3.25
N ASN A 23 12.54 -15.06 -4.33
CA ASN A 23 12.15 -13.76 -4.88
C ASN A 23 11.26 -13.98 -6.09
N VAL A 24 10.04 -13.44 -6.06
CA VAL A 24 9.10 -13.50 -7.18
C VAL A 24 8.95 -12.13 -7.80
N THR A 25 8.88 -12.07 -9.13
CA THR A 25 8.61 -10.83 -9.86
C THR A 25 7.17 -10.85 -10.36
N VAL A 26 6.42 -9.80 -10.04
CA VAL A 26 5.03 -9.62 -10.47
C VAL A 26 4.83 -8.19 -10.97
N SER A 27 3.75 -7.95 -11.73
CA SER A 27 3.40 -6.58 -12.10
C SER A 27 3.05 -5.77 -10.84
N PHE A 28 3.32 -4.47 -10.84
CA PHE A 28 2.98 -3.62 -9.69
C PHE A 28 1.46 -3.63 -9.38
N PRO A 29 0.54 -3.54 -10.36
CA PRO A 29 -0.88 -3.68 -10.10
C PRO A 29 -1.25 -5.04 -9.49
N ASP A 30 -0.69 -6.15 -9.98
CA ASP A 30 -0.99 -7.48 -9.43
C ASP A 30 -0.51 -7.63 -7.99
N TYR A 31 0.63 -7.02 -7.65
CA TYR A 31 1.10 -6.94 -6.27
C TYR A 31 0.09 -6.21 -5.38
N ILE A 32 -0.42 -5.05 -5.80
CA ILE A 32 -1.39 -4.28 -5.02
C ILE A 32 -2.72 -5.01 -4.89
N LYS A 33 -3.21 -5.66 -5.96
CA LYS A 33 -4.41 -6.51 -5.91
C LYS A 33 -4.26 -7.62 -4.87
N ASN A 34 -3.09 -8.24 -4.83
CA ASN A 34 -2.74 -9.30 -3.88
C ASN A 34 -2.73 -8.78 -2.44
N VAL A 35 -2.03 -7.67 -2.19
CA VAL A 35 -1.96 -7.05 -0.86
C VAL A 35 -3.34 -6.61 -0.39
N ALA A 36 -4.08 -5.86 -1.21
CA ALA A 36 -5.43 -5.41 -0.87
C ALA A 36 -6.34 -6.59 -0.53
N SER A 37 -6.31 -7.64 -1.35
CA SER A 37 -7.15 -8.81 -1.07
C SER A 37 -6.68 -9.61 0.16
N SER A 38 -5.44 -9.40 0.66
CA SER A 38 -4.85 -10.04 1.85
C SER A 38 -5.08 -9.27 3.13
N GLU A 39 -5.23 -7.96 3.03
CA GLU A 39 -5.26 -7.03 4.17
C GLU A 39 -6.67 -6.53 4.49
N ILE A 40 -7.57 -6.45 3.50
CA ILE A 40 -8.90 -5.83 3.67
C ILE A 40 -10.02 -6.68 3.10
N TYR A 41 -11.22 -6.54 3.68
CA TYR A 41 -12.39 -7.28 3.22
C TYR A 41 -13.04 -6.59 2.02
N PRO A 42 -13.38 -7.32 0.94
CA PRO A 42 -13.99 -6.75 -0.25
C PRO A 42 -15.37 -6.13 0.00
N THR A 43 -16.04 -6.48 1.10
CA THR A 43 -17.39 -6.00 1.44
C THR A 43 -17.39 -4.65 2.17
N TRP A 44 -16.22 -4.06 2.40
CA TRP A 44 -16.11 -2.76 3.06
C TRP A 44 -16.61 -1.61 2.16
N PRO A 45 -17.00 -0.47 2.75
CA PRO A 45 -17.37 0.72 1.99
C PRO A 45 -16.27 1.13 1.00
N GLU A 46 -16.66 1.56 -0.19
CA GLU A 46 -15.72 1.90 -1.27
C GLU A 46 -14.67 2.93 -0.85
N GLU A 47 -15.06 3.99 -0.13
CA GLU A 47 -14.12 5.02 0.35
C GLU A 47 -13.10 4.47 1.35
N ALA A 48 -13.47 3.45 2.15
CA ALA A 48 -12.53 2.75 3.01
C ALA A 48 -11.58 1.88 2.19
N LEU A 49 -12.09 1.16 1.16
CA LEU A 49 -11.26 0.38 0.25
C LEU A 49 -10.23 1.28 -0.46
N LYS A 50 -10.67 2.39 -1.05
CA LYS A 50 -9.81 3.38 -1.73
C LYS A 50 -8.72 3.94 -0.81
N ALA A 51 -9.08 4.33 0.42
CA ALA A 51 -8.10 4.83 1.39
C ALA A 51 -7.01 3.79 1.74
N ASN A 52 -7.39 2.52 1.91
CA ASN A 52 -6.44 1.45 2.21
C ASN A 52 -5.56 1.12 1.01
N ILE A 53 -6.14 0.99 -0.19
CA ILE A 53 -5.41 0.71 -1.42
C ILE A 53 -4.39 1.82 -1.72
N LEU A 54 -4.76 3.10 -1.55
CA LEU A 54 -3.82 4.22 -1.71
C LEU A 54 -2.66 4.17 -0.71
N ALA A 55 -2.91 3.79 0.54
CA ALA A 55 -1.85 3.59 1.52
C ALA A 55 -0.90 2.44 1.11
N GLN A 56 -1.46 1.33 0.62
CA GLN A 56 -0.71 0.15 0.17
C GLN A 56 0.17 0.45 -1.05
N ILE A 57 -0.38 1.17 -2.05
CA ILE A 57 0.36 1.67 -3.21
C ILE A 57 1.52 2.55 -2.75
N SER A 58 1.25 3.49 -1.84
CA SER A 58 2.24 4.44 -1.35
C SER A 58 3.40 3.75 -0.61
N VAL A 59 3.11 2.73 0.21
CA VAL A 59 4.15 1.92 0.88
C VAL A 59 5.02 1.18 -0.14
N ALA A 60 4.40 0.50 -1.11
CA ALA A 60 5.13 -0.24 -2.14
C ALA A 60 6.00 0.68 -3.00
N LEU A 61 5.44 1.81 -3.44
CA LEU A 61 6.16 2.79 -4.24
C LEU A 61 7.29 3.45 -3.45
N ASN A 62 7.10 3.73 -2.15
CA ASN A 62 8.16 4.25 -1.30
C ASN A 62 9.34 3.27 -1.22
N ARG A 63 9.09 1.97 -1.05
CA ARG A 63 10.14 0.94 -0.99
C ARG A 63 10.97 0.88 -2.28
N VAL A 64 10.30 0.95 -3.44
CA VAL A 64 10.96 0.98 -4.75
C VAL A 64 11.72 2.30 -4.94
N TYR A 65 11.06 3.44 -4.73
CA TYR A 65 11.63 4.78 -4.98
C TYR A 65 12.86 5.07 -4.12
N THR A 66 12.83 4.67 -2.85
CA THR A 66 13.95 4.86 -1.93
C THR A 66 15.02 3.77 -2.04
N GLU A 67 14.80 2.78 -2.93
CA GLU A 67 15.63 1.59 -3.05
C GLU A 67 15.89 0.94 -1.68
N TYR A 68 14.86 0.88 -0.80
CA TYR A 68 15.08 0.58 0.61
C TYR A 68 15.88 -0.71 0.83
N TYR A 69 15.49 -1.81 0.19
CA TYR A 69 16.24 -3.06 0.30
C TYR A 69 17.46 -3.10 -0.65
N ARG A 70 17.33 -2.59 -1.88
CA ARG A 70 18.42 -2.61 -2.87
C ARG A 70 19.65 -1.82 -2.45
N SER A 71 19.47 -0.62 -1.88
CA SER A 71 20.55 0.20 -1.30
C SER A 71 21.26 -0.48 -0.13
N ARG A 72 20.62 -1.49 0.49
CA ARG A 72 21.17 -2.32 1.56
C ARG A 72 21.74 -3.66 1.05
N GLY A 73 21.93 -3.80 -0.27
CA GLY A 73 22.54 -4.97 -0.89
C GLY A 73 21.59 -6.17 -1.05
N LYS A 74 20.27 -5.96 -0.89
CA LYS A 74 19.27 -7.02 -1.10
C LYS A 74 18.80 -7.04 -2.57
N PRO A 75 18.56 -8.23 -3.15
CA PRO A 75 18.18 -8.36 -4.55
C PRO A 75 16.68 -8.14 -4.85
N PHE A 76 15.91 -7.64 -3.88
CA PHE A 76 14.45 -7.48 -3.95
C PHE A 76 14.01 -6.07 -3.54
N ASP A 77 12.75 -5.74 -3.81
CA ASP A 77 12.16 -4.42 -3.57
C ASP A 77 11.35 -4.36 -2.28
N ILE A 78 10.70 -5.46 -1.89
CA ILE A 78 9.80 -5.53 -0.72
C ILE A 78 9.70 -6.97 -0.20
N THR A 79 9.37 -7.16 1.06
CA THR A 79 9.08 -8.48 1.64
C THR A 79 7.59 -8.77 1.70
N SER A 80 7.22 -10.06 1.83
CA SER A 80 5.85 -10.49 2.10
C SER A 80 5.51 -10.57 3.60
N SER A 81 6.43 -10.16 4.47
CA SER A 81 6.31 -10.29 5.92
C SER A 81 5.72 -9.02 6.53
N THR A 82 4.57 -9.14 7.20
CA THR A 82 3.88 -8.01 7.87
C THR A 82 4.67 -7.40 9.03
N ALA A 83 5.72 -8.09 9.51
CA ALA A 83 6.64 -7.51 10.49
C ALA A 83 7.53 -6.42 9.89
N TYR A 84 7.68 -6.38 8.56
CA TYR A 84 8.58 -5.47 7.85
C TYR A 84 7.88 -4.63 6.79
N ASP A 85 6.95 -5.25 6.05
CA ASP A 85 6.22 -4.66 4.93
C ASP A 85 4.74 -5.08 4.95
N GLN A 86 4.18 -5.54 3.82
CA GLN A 86 2.75 -5.79 3.64
C GLN A 86 2.48 -7.28 3.43
N SER A 87 1.29 -7.76 3.80
CA SER A 87 0.89 -9.14 3.57
C SER A 87 0.76 -9.43 2.08
N PHE A 88 1.58 -10.33 1.57
CA PHE A 88 1.53 -10.84 0.21
C PHE A 88 1.54 -12.36 0.23
N VAL A 89 0.61 -12.99 -0.48
CA VAL A 89 0.53 -14.45 -0.58
C VAL A 89 0.69 -14.85 -2.04
N TYR A 90 1.78 -15.52 -2.37
CA TYR A 90 2.05 -15.91 -3.76
C TYR A 90 0.94 -16.84 -4.29
N GLN A 91 0.42 -16.53 -5.48
CA GLN A 91 -0.66 -17.28 -6.16
C GLN A 91 -2.02 -17.33 -5.41
N ARG A 92 -2.32 -16.35 -4.55
CA ARG A 92 -3.67 -16.22 -3.97
C ARG A 92 -4.73 -15.83 -4.99
N ASP A 93 -5.99 -16.07 -4.61
CA ASP A 93 -7.15 -15.54 -5.32
C ASP A 93 -7.34 -14.04 -5.06
N ILE A 94 -7.81 -13.32 -6.09
CA ILE A 94 -8.09 -11.87 -6.05
C ILE A 94 -9.60 -11.66 -6.12
N TYR A 95 -10.12 -10.74 -5.30
CA TYR A 95 -11.53 -10.36 -5.36
C TYR A 95 -11.76 -9.38 -6.51
N GLU A 96 -12.81 -9.61 -7.32
CA GLU A 96 -13.11 -8.82 -8.52
C GLU A 96 -13.25 -7.33 -8.20
N ASN A 97 -14.01 -6.98 -7.16
CA ASN A 97 -14.20 -5.57 -6.78
C ASN A 97 -12.92 -4.89 -6.30
N ILE A 98 -11.99 -5.64 -5.69
CA ILE A 98 -10.67 -5.13 -5.34
C ILE A 98 -9.84 -4.94 -6.61
N SER A 99 -9.89 -5.89 -7.55
CA SER A 99 -9.20 -5.77 -8.83
C SER A 99 -9.63 -4.50 -9.58
N ASP A 100 -10.94 -4.27 -9.69
CA ASP A 100 -11.49 -3.11 -10.41
C ASP A 100 -11.03 -1.79 -9.77
N LEU A 101 -11.10 -1.68 -8.44
CA LEU A 101 -10.66 -0.50 -7.71
C LEU A 101 -9.15 -0.27 -7.86
N VAL A 102 -8.34 -1.32 -7.80
CA VAL A 102 -6.90 -1.19 -8.02
C VAL A 102 -6.61 -0.76 -9.45
N ASP A 103 -7.29 -1.31 -10.46
CA ASP A 103 -7.11 -0.91 -11.85
C ASP A 103 -7.49 0.58 -12.08
N GLU A 104 -8.41 1.12 -11.30
CA GLU A 104 -8.77 2.55 -11.31
C GLU A 104 -7.67 3.46 -10.74
N ILE A 105 -6.99 3.04 -9.65
CA ILE A 105 -6.16 3.94 -8.83
C ILE A 105 -4.70 3.50 -8.65
N PHE A 106 -4.23 2.43 -9.29
CA PHE A 106 -2.86 1.91 -9.08
C PHE A 106 -1.76 2.93 -9.43
N ASN A 107 -2.10 3.93 -10.24
CA ASN A 107 -1.23 5.03 -10.65
C ASN A 107 -1.32 6.27 -9.77
N ASP A 108 -2.02 6.17 -8.65
CA ASP A 108 -2.14 7.23 -7.65
C ASP A 108 -1.41 6.83 -6.37
N TYR A 109 -0.76 7.80 -5.71
CA TYR A 109 -0.04 7.54 -4.45
C TYR A 109 -0.11 8.73 -3.50
N LEU A 110 0.27 8.50 -2.23
CA LEU A 110 0.25 9.53 -1.20
C LEU A 110 1.61 10.20 -1.09
N ARG A 111 1.61 11.52 -0.89
CA ARG A 111 2.82 12.24 -0.45
C ARG A 111 2.47 13.33 0.55
N ARG A 112 3.48 13.85 1.25
CA ARG A 112 3.37 15.07 2.05
C ARG A 112 3.67 16.29 1.19
N ASP A 113 2.94 17.37 1.42
CA ASP A 113 3.20 18.66 0.78
C ASP A 113 4.66 19.10 0.97
N GLY A 114 5.28 19.54 -0.12
CA GLY A 114 6.70 19.90 -0.15
C GLY A 114 7.70 18.73 -0.23
N PHE A 115 7.24 17.48 -0.22
CA PHE A 115 8.09 16.28 -0.38
C PHE A 115 7.88 15.64 -1.76
N ILE A 116 8.98 15.15 -2.36
CA ILE A 116 8.92 14.41 -3.64
C ILE A 116 8.68 12.92 -3.40
N GLU A 117 9.16 12.39 -2.28
CA GLU A 117 9.08 10.96 -1.97
C GLU A 117 7.63 10.52 -1.68
N PRO A 118 7.23 9.32 -2.16
CA PRO A 118 5.97 8.72 -1.74
C PRO A 118 5.97 8.52 -0.22
N LEU A 119 4.82 8.73 0.41
CA LEU A 119 4.67 8.53 1.85
C LEU A 119 4.81 7.04 2.18
N TYR A 120 5.66 6.69 3.14
CA TYR A 120 5.62 5.36 3.75
C TYR A 120 4.40 5.28 4.69
N ALA A 121 3.23 5.07 4.10
CA ALA A 121 1.92 5.18 4.74
C ALA A 121 1.63 3.95 5.61
N THR A 122 2.17 3.92 6.83
CA THR A 122 1.96 2.83 7.78
C THR A 122 0.46 2.62 8.07
N PHE A 123 0.01 1.38 8.12
CA PHE A 123 -1.35 1.00 8.46
C PHE A 123 -1.37 -0.24 9.35
N CYS A 124 -2.49 -0.46 10.04
CA CYS A 124 -2.72 -1.60 10.92
C CYS A 124 -4.23 -1.86 11.06
N ASP A 125 -4.62 -3.04 11.56
CA ASP A 125 -6.04 -3.40 11.72
C ASP A 125 -6.82 -2.36 12.56
N GLY A 126 -6.21 -1.80 13.61
CA GLY A 126 -6.80 -0.84 14.53
C GLY A 126 -7.81 -1.41 15.53
N VAL A 127 -7.90 -2.73 15.65
CA VAL A 127 -8.73 -3.45 16.64
C VAL A 127 -7.86 -4.24 17.60
N GLU A 128 -6.99 -5.12 17.10
CA GLU A 128 -6.04 -5.89 17.91
C GLU A 128 -4.68 -5.18 18.00
N VAL A 129 -4.32 -4.43 16.95
CA VAL A 129 -3.05 -3.70 16.83
C VAL A 129 -3.33 -2.22 16.54
N SER A 130 -2.61 -1.33 17.23
CA SER A 130 -2.63 0.11 16.97
C SER A 130 -1.27 0.60 16.48
N CYS A 131 -1.28 1.61 15.62
CA CYS A 131 -0.10 2.17 14.98
C CYS A 131 -0.31 3.67 14.73
N ASP A 132 0.78 4.42 14.55
CA ASP A 132 0.75 5.83 14.15
C ASP A 132 0.48 5.94 12.63
N GLY A 133 -0.66 5.42 12.21
CA GLY A 133 -1.01 5.21 10.81
C GLY A 133 -2.50 4.97 10.58
N LEU A 134 -2.87 4.61 9.36
CA LEU A 134 -4.26 4.30 9.02
C LEU A 134 -4.76 3.09 9.82
N SER A 135 -5.80 3.31 10.64
CA SER A 135 -6.58 2.20 11.19
C SER A 135 -7.53 1.66 10.12
N GLN A 136 -7.37 0.40 9.73
CA GLN A 136 -8.20 -0.24 8.72
C GLN A 136 -9.68 -0.26 9.15
N TRP A 137 -10.01 -0.74 10.35
CA TRP A 137 -11.40 -0.70 10.86
C TRP A 137 -11.90 0.72 11.16
N GLY A 138 -11.00 1.62 11.57
CA GLY A 138 -11.31 3.03 11.74
C GLY A 138 -11.70 3.71 10.42
N SER A 139 -11.10 3.30 9.30
CA SER A 139 -11.48 3.76 7.96
C SER A 139 -12.89 3.34 7.58
N VAL A 140 -13.31 2.12 7.93
CA VAL A 140 -14.70 1.62 7.73
C VAL A 140 -15.70 2.49 8.48
N THR A 141 -15.41 2.81 9.75
CA THR A 141 -16.28 3.68 10.56
C THR A 141 -16.36 5.08 9.98
N ALA A 142 -15.24 5.64 9.52
CA ALA A 142 -15.21 6.95 8.89
C ALA A 142 -15.99 6.98 7.57
N ALA A 143 -15.83 5.97 6.71
CA ALA A 143 -16.57 5.84 5.45
C ALA A 143 -18.08 5.70 5.70
N ASN A 144 -18.50 4.89 6.68
CA ASN A 144 -19.91 4.77 7.08
C ASN A 144 -20.50 6.09 7.60
N ASN A 145 -19.66 6.99 8.13
CA ASN A 145 -20.05 8.34 8.52
C ASN A 145 -20.01 9.35 7.35
N GLY A 146 -19.80 8.88 6.12
CA GLY A 146 -19.81 9.70 4.90
C GLY A 146 -18.49 10.41 4.58
N ASN A 147 -17.37 9.98 5.18
CA ASN A 147 -16.05 10.54 4.84
C ASN A 147 -15.55 9.92 3.53
N SER A 148 -15.01 10.76 2.65
CA SER A 148 -14.27 10.35 1.46
C SER A 148 -12.89 9.76 1.80
N ALA A 149 -12.27 9.07 0.85
CA ALA A 149 -10.96 8.45 1.01
C ALA A 149 -9.89 9.48 1.43
N ILE A 150 -9.87 10.67 0.85
CA ILE A 150 -8.91 11.72 1.22
C ILE A 150 -9.17 12.28 2.64
N GLU A 151 -10.43 12.41 3.06
CA GLU A 151 -10.76 12.82 4.43
C GLU A 151 -10.33 11.76 5.45
N ILE A 152 -10.52 10.49 5.12
CA ILE A 152 -10.02 9.36 5.91
C ILE A 152 -8.49 9.43 6.00
N LEU A 153 -7.79 9.54 4.88
CA LEU A 153 -6.33 9.58 4.83
C LEU A 153 -5.76 10.76 5.63
N ARG A 154 -6.34 11.97 5.49
CA ARG A 154 -5.90 13.16 6.24
C ARG A 154 -6.14 13.04 7.73
N ARG A 155 -7.18 12.31 8.15
CA ARG A 155 -7.43 12.01 9.58
C ARG A 155 -6.27 11.23 10.22
N TYR A 156 -5.63 10.32 9.47
CA TYR A 156 -4.56 9.47 10.00
C TYR A 156 -3.15 9.98 9.72
N TYR A 157 -2.93 10.60 8.56
CA TYR A 157 -1.59 11.01 8.14
C TYR A 157 -1.32 12.51 8.23
N GLY A 158 -2.36 13.32 8.52
CA GLY A 158 -2.27 14.77 8.60
C GLY A 158 -2.87 15.48 7.39
N ASN A 159 -3.24 16.75 7.58
CA ASN A 159 -3.85 17.58 6.53
C ASN A 159 -2.89 17.96 5.39
N ASP A 160 -1.59 17.78 5.60
CA ASP A 160 -0.52 17.99 4.63
C ASP A 160 -0.35 16.80 3.66
N VAL A 161 -1.15 15.73 3.80
CA VAL A 161 -1.19 14.64 2.82
C VAL A 161 -2.07 15.00 1.63
N GLU A 162 -1.53 14.70 0.44
CA GLU A 162 -2.20 14.78 -0.84
C GLU A 162 -2.05 13.49 -1.64
N ILE A 163 -2.95 13.33 -2.61
CA ILE A 163 -2.90 12.26 -3.62
C ILE A 163 -2.23 12.85 -4.86
N VAL A 164 -1.15 12.22 -5.31
CA VAL A 164 -0.58 12.46 -6.62
C VAL A 164 -1.29 11.56 -7.60
N PHE A 165 -1.87 12.14 -8.64
CA PHE A 165 -2.65 11.42 -9.63
C PHE A 165 -1.84 11.11 -10.89
N ASN A 166 -2.04 9.93 -11.48
CA ASN A 166 -1.49 9.52 -12.77
C ASN A 166 0.05 9.64 -12.89
N ALA A 167 0.76 8.94 -11.99
CA ALA A 167 2.22 8.89 -11.90
C ALA A 167 2.90 8.00 -12.95
#